data_AF-A0A5N6PMV1-F1
#
_entry.id   AF-A0A5N6PMV1-F1
#
_cell.length_a   1.000
_cell.length_b   1.000
_cell.length_c   1.000
_cell.angle_alpha   90.00
_cell.angle_beta   90.00
_cell.angle_gamma   90.00
#
_symmetry.space_group_name_H-M   'P 1'
#
loop_
_entity.id
_entity.type
_entity.pdbx_description
1 polymer ?
#
loop_
_entity_poly.entity_id
_entity_poly.type
_entity_poly.pdbx_seq_one_letter_code
_entity_poly.pdbx_strand_id
1 'polypeptide(L)'
;MEVIRPNEHYDDDYHQEPKDPYHLAYMIHFFLGAGYLIPWNAFITAVDYFQYLYPNKHINKVFSVGYMSAAVTVLLTLMCWTRSNRIKLPSVRTRMNIGQGLFISALMVAPVTDWIVNGNQTTMISNISFVVLVSMVMISGLADGLVGGSLVGATGELPGRYMQAVFAGNATAGTCTHHSPMHHLHQRFTQATVTPMLPEPKTQQSDHPPPRVNHVKLLASSKEGPVAGDRTFNVGDFMGKCLTAIYVPKGSKGTVWCCMGRVVFYPFFVGCIHGPKWMHSEAPVIVLTLMLGVSNGYLTSVLMILAPKSVPIEEAEMVGIAMETFLVIGLVVGSALGWFWNFEKN
;
A
#
# COMPACT_ATOMS: atom_id res chain seq x y z
N MET A 1 29.83 -19.69 27.73
CA MET A 1 28.69 -19.13 26.99
C MET A 1 27.55 -20.10 27.17
N GLU A 2 26.75 -19.85 28.20
CA GLU A 2 25.71 -20.77 28.67
C GLU A 2 24.49 -20.62 27.76
N VAL A 3 24.15 -21.69 27.06
CA VAL A 3 22.93 -21.75 26.25
C VAL A 3 21.77 -21.84 27.23
N ILE A 4 21.12 -20.70 27.48
CA ILE A 4 19.88 -20.64 28.24
C ILE A 4 18.86 -21.48 27.48
N ARG A 5 18.63 -22.71 27.96
CA ARG A 5 17.48 -23.51 27.56
C ARG A 5 16.24 -22.88 28.20
N PRO A 6 15.12 -22.72 27.48
CA PRO A 6 13.89 -22.27 28.11
C PRO A 6 13.48 -23.31 29.17
N ASN A 7 13.35 -22.86 30.42
CA ASN A 7 12.85 -23.69 31.52
C ASN A 7 11.47 -24.25 31.13
N GLU A 8 11.31 -25.58 31.17
CA GLU A 8 10.04 -26.31 31.02
C GLU A 8 9.14 -26.17 32.27
N HIS A 9 9.19 -25.02 32.94
CA HIS A 9 8.32 -24.68 34.05
C HIS A 9 7.98 -23.19 33.96
N TYR A 10 7.21 -22.86 32.93
CA TYR A 10 6.45 -21.61 32.93
C TYR A 10 5.12 -21.97 33.58
N ASP A 11 5.00 -21.64 34.86
CA ASP A 11 3.74 -21.73 35.59
C ASP A 11 2.62 -21.10 34.74
N ASP A 12 1.55 -21.87 34.52
CA ASP A 12 0.27 -21.42 33.99
C ASP A 12 -0.42 -20.49 35.01
N ASP A 13 0.29 -19.45 35.47
CA ASP A 13 -0.32 -18.41 36.28
C ASP A 13 -1.14 -17.50 35.34
N TYR A 14 -2.43 -17.43 35.63
CA TYR A 14 -3.49 -16.98 34.73
C TYR A 14 -3.38 -15.48 34.42
N HIS A 15 -2.52 -15.07 33.48
CA HIS A 15 -2.81 -13.89 32.67
C HIS A 15 -3.87 -14.26 31.62
N GLN A 16 -5.09 -14.49 32.10
CA GLN A 16 -6.24 -14.67 31.24
C GLN A 16 -6.35 -13.41 30.35
N GLU A 17 -6.15 -13.59 29.04
CA GLU A 17 -6.20 -12.46 28.11
C GLU A 17 -7.51 -11.68 28.34
N PRO A 18 -7.47 -10.34 28.44
CA PRO A 18 -8.67 -9.55 28.66
C PRO A 18 -9.73 -9.90 27.61
N LYS A 19 -10.92 -10.29 28.07
CA LYS A 19 -12.05 -10.56 27.17
C LYS A 19 -12.38 -9.27 26.41
N ASP A 20 -12.52 -9.37 25.09
CA ASP A 20 -12.99 -8.29 24.21
C ASP A 20 -14.49 -8.50 23.97
N PRO A 21 -15.37 -7.97 24.84
CA PRO A 21 -16.80 -8.13 24.66
C PRO A 21 -17.21 -7.51 23.32
N TYR A 22 -17.99 -8.25 22.54
CA TYR A 22 -18.48 -7.85 21.21
C TYR A 22 -17.39 -7.65 20.13
N HIS A 23 -16.15 -8.11 20.36
CA HIS A 23 -15.04 -7.96 19.40
C HIS A 23 -14.79 -6.50 18.96
N LEU A 24 -15.10 -5.52 19.81
CA LEU A 24 -15.02 -4.11 19.46
C LEU A 24 -13.58 -3.66 19.26
N ALA A 25 -12.67 -4.08 20.13
CA ALA A 25 -11.26 -3.75 19.97
C ALA A 25 -10.71 -4.36 18.67
N TYR A 26 -11.12 -5.59 18.33
CA TYR A 26 -10.76 -6.21 17.05
C TYR A 26 -11.24 -5.38 15.85
N MET A 27 -12.51 -4.96 15.84
CA MET A 27 -13.08 -4.13 14.77
C MET A 27 -12.36 -2.78 14.65
N ILE A 28 -12.04 -2.14 15.77
CA ILE A 28 -11.30 -0.86 15.77
C ILE A 28 -9.93 -1.03 15.10
N HIS A 29 -9.16 -2.06 15.45
CA HIS A 29 -7.86 -2.31 14.84
C HIS A 29 -7.97 -2.62 13.34
N PHE A 30 -8.99 -3.37 12.93
CA PHE A 30 -9.29 -3.63 11.53
C PHE A 30 -9.57 -2.34 10.74
N PHE A 31 -10.46 -1.47 11.25
CA PHE A 31 -10.78 -0.21 10.57
C PHE A 31 -9.64 0.80 10.62
N LEU A 32 -8.83 0.82 11.68
CA LEU A 32 -7.62 1.63 11.75
C LEU A 32 -6.61 1.20 10.68
N GLY A 33 -6.39 -0.11 10.52
CA GLY A 33 -5.55 -0.67 9.45
C GLY A 33 -6.04 -0.28 8.06
N ALA A 34 -7.33 -0.50 7.79
CA ALA A 34 -7.94 -0.07 6.52
C ALA A 34 -7.79 1.45 6.30
N GLY A 35 -8.05 2.24 7.33
CA GLY A 35 -8.08 3.70 7.26
C GLY A 35 -6.75 4.33 6.85
N TYR A 36 -5.62 3.82 7.34
CA TYR A 36 -4.33 4.46 7.07
C TYR A 36 -3.77 4.15 5.67
N LEU A 37 -4.22 3.07 5.02
CA LEU A 37 -3.79 2.72 3.66
C LEU A 37 -4.73 3.18 2.54
N ILE A 38 -5.97 3.57 2.86
CA ILE A 38 -6.91 4.11 1.86
C ILE A 38 -6.33 5.31 1.09
N PRO A 39 -5.69 6.31 1.73
CA PRO A 39 -5.18 7.49 1.03
C PRO A 39 -4.11 7.16 -0.01
N TRP A 40 -3.16 6.28 0.33
CA TRP A 40 -2.13 5.83 -0.61
C TRP A 40 -2.71 5.04 -1.79
N ASN A 41 -3.62 4.10 -1.50
CA ASN A 41 -4.29 3.33 -2.53
C ASN A 41 -5.13 4.21 -3.48
N ALA A 42 -5.70 5.31 -2.98
CA ALA A 42 -6.37 6.31 -3.81
C ALA A 42 -5.41 6.99 -4.80
N PHE A 43 -4.21 7.37 -4.36
CA PHE A 43 -3.18 7.96 -5.24
C PHE A 43 -2.72 6.98 -6.32
N ILE A 44 -2.42 5.72 -5.96
CA ILE A 44 -1.99 4.70 -6.94
C ILE A 44 -3.10 4.46 -7.97
N THR A 45 -4.35 4.32 -7.52
CA THR A 45 -5.48 4.07 -8.43
C THR A 45 -5.70 5.24 -9.41
N ALA A 46 -5.32 6.45 -9.04
CA ALA A 46 -5.42 7.65 -9.87
C ALA A 46 -4.16 7.95 -10.71
N VAL A 47 -3.14 7.08 -10.71
CA VAL A 47 -1.88 7.31 -11.45
C VAL A 47 -2.12 7.57 -12.94
N ASP A 48 -2.97 6.79 -13.61
CA ASP A 48 -3.21 6.96 -15.04
C ASP A 48 -3.81 8.34 -15.37
N TYR A 49 -4.64 8.86 -14.46
CA TYR A 49 -5.20 10.20 -14.58
C TYR A 49 -4.10 11.27 -14.47
N PHE A 50 -3.22 11.15 -13.48
CA PHE A 50 -2.10 12.10 -13.34
C PHE A 50 -1.08 11.97 -14.49
N GLN A 51 -0.89 10.77 -15.03
CA GLN A 51 -0.02 10.53 -16.19
C GLN A 51 -0.60 11.17 -17.46
N TYR A 52 -1.93 11.14 -17.63
CA TYR A 52 -2.62 11.89 -18.68
C TYR A 52 -2.46 13.41 -18.51
N LEU A 53 -2.58 13.92 -17.27
CA LEU A 53 -2.44 15.35 -16.98
C LEU A 53 -1.01 15.87 -17.14
N TYR A 54 -0.01 15.02 -16.86
CA TYR A 54 1.42 15.38 -16.90
C TYR A 54 2.23 14.37 -17.73
N PRO A 55 2.05 14.34 -19.07
CA PRO A 55 2.59 13.27 -19.93
C PRO A 55 4.12 13.20 -19.95
N ASN A 56 4.81 14.34 -19.74
CA ASN A 56 6.27 14.41 -19.71
C ASN A 56 6.87 14.15 -18.32
N LYS A 57 6.06 13.76 -17.33
CA LYS A 57 6.50 13.48 -15.96
C LYS A 57 6.31 11.99 -15.65
N HIS A 58 7.31 11.38 -15.04
CA HIS A 58 7.26 9.97 -14.64
C HIS A 58 6.48 9.78 -13.32
N ILE A 59 5.15 9.95 -13.36
CA ILE A 59 4.26 9.95 -12.19
C ILE A 59 4.50 8.74 -11.28
N ASN A 60 4.49 7.53 -11.85
CA ASN A 60 4.73 6.27 -11.12
C ASN A 60 6.01 6.30 -10.26
N LYS A 61 7.11 6.77 -10.84
CA LYS A 61 8.41 6.82 -10.16
C LYS A 61 8.40 7.90 -9.08
N VAL A 62 7.90 9.08 -9.41
CA VAL A 62 7.88 10.23 -8.48
C VAL A 62 6.98 9.95 -7.27
N PHE A 63 5.80 9.35 -7.48
CA PHE A 63 4.89 9.00 -6.38
C PHE A 63 5.51 7.96 -5.47
N SER A 64 6.06 6.88 -6.04
CA SER A 64 6.71 5.83 -5.24
C SER A 64 7.88 6.39 -4.43
N VAL A 65 8.73 7.25 -5.00
CA VAL A 65 9.86 7.84 -4.27
C VAL A 65 9.38 8.79 -3.18
N GLY A 66 8.48 9.72 -3.53
CA GLY A 66 8.01 10.75 -2.61
C GLY A 66 7.32 10.15 -1.40
N TYR A 67 6.39 9.23 -1.62
CA TYR A 67 5.68 8.55 -0.54
C TYR A 67 6.60 7.70 0.33
N MET A 68 7.39 6.81 -0.30
CA MET A 68 8.18 5.83 0.46
C MET A 68 9.35 6.50 1.22
N SER A 69 10.01 7.51 0.63
CA SER A 69 11.07 8.24 1.33
C SER A 69 10.55 9.00 2.56
N ALA A 70 9.37 9.62 2.43
CA ALA A 70 8.70 10.28 3.53
C ALA A 70 8.32 9.28 4.65
N ALA A 71 7.71 8.14 4.29
CA ALA A 71 7.33 7.10 5.24
C ALA A 71 8.54 6.53 6.00
N VAL A 72 9.60 6.15 5.29
CA VAL A 72 10.84 5.63 5.91
C VAL A 72 11.49 6.66 6.83
N THR A 73 11.50 7.93 6.45
CA THR A 73 12.07 9.00 7.29
C THR A 73 11.36 9.09 8.64
N VAL A 74 10.02 9.05 8.63
CA VAL A 74 9.23 9.07 9.87
C VAL A 74 9.44 7.80 10.69
N LEU A 75 9.40 6.64 10.06
CA LEU A 75 9.59 5.35 10.73
C LEU A 75 10.97 5.24 11.41
N LEU A 76 12.04 5.64 10.71
CA LEU A 76 13.39 5.72 11.29
C LEU A 76 13.46 6.72 12.45
N THR A 77 12.77 7.86 12.33
CA THR A 77 12.72 8.85 13.40
C THR A 77 12.00 8.29 14.63
N LEU A 78 10.87 7.59 14.46
CA LEU A 78 10.16 6.91 15.54
C LEU A 78 11.01 5.82 16.19
N MET A 79 11.70 5.00 15.38
CA MET A 79 12.61 3.96 15.88
C MET A 79 13.75 4.56 16.71
N CYS A 80 14.38 5.62 16.21
CA CYS A 80 15.42 6.36 16.93
C CYS A 80 14.92 7.00 18.23
N TRP A 81 13.70 7.56 18.24
CA TRP A 81 13.10 8.12 19.44
C TRP A 81 12.79 7.06 20.49
N THR A 82 12.28 5.91 20.07
CA THR A 82 11.95 4.80 20.98
C THR A 82 13.20 4.25 21.69
N ARG A 83 14.34 4.26 21.00
CA ARG A 83 15.64 3.87 21.58
C ARG A 83 16.28 4.96 22.46
N SER A 84 15.90 6.22 22.29
CA SER A 84 16.60 7.35 22.90
C SER A 84 16.17 7.55 24.35
N ASN A 85 17.11 7.36 25.29
CA ASN A 85 16.88 7.69 26.71
C ASN A 85 16.76 9.19 27.00
N ARG A 86 16.95 10.06 26.00
CA ARG A 86 16.93 11.53 26.17
C ARG A 86 15.57 12.14 25.85
N ILE A 87 14.78 11.51 24.98
CA ILE A 87 13.54 12.07 24.46
C ILE A 87 12.42 11.06 24.69
N LYS A 88 11.42 11.45 25.46
CA LYS A 88 10.25 10.60 25.70
C LYS A 88 9.41 10.51 24.44
N LEU A 89 9.12 9.29 23.99
CA LEU A 89 8.24 9.05 22.84
C LEU A 89 6.84 9.61 23.13
N PRO A 90 6.24 10.40 22.20
CA PRO A 90 4.88 10.87 22.36
C PRO A 90 3.87 9.72 22.46
N SER A 91 2.76 9.94 23.17
CA SER A 91 1.70 8.92 23.28
C SER A 91 1.23 8.43 21.90
N VAL A 92 0.90 7.15 21.80
CA VAL A 92 0.32 6.51 20.59
C VAL A 92 -0.84 7.35 20.03
N ARG A 93 -1.75 7.80 20.90
CA ARG A 93 -2.92 8.61 20.51
C ARG A 93 -2.52 9.92 19.82
N THR A 94 -1.50 10.60 20.33
CA THR A 94 -1.03 11.87 19.76
C THR A 94 -0.42 11.64 18.38
N ARG A 95 0.44 10.61 18.24
CA ARG A 95 1.05 10.26 16.95
C ARG A 95 -0.02 9.91 15.91
N MET A 96 -0.98 9.06 16.29
CA MET A 96 -2.08 8.67 15.41
C MET A 96 -2.94 9.86 15.00
N ASN A 97 -3.34 10.74 15.93
CA ASN A 97 -4.18 11.90 15.60
C ASN A 97 -3.46 12.90 14.67
N ILE A 98 -2.16 13.12 14.87
CA ILE A 98 -1.36 13.97 13.96
C ILE A 98 -1.33 13.35 12.56
N GLY A 99 -1.05 12.05 12.46
CA GLY A 99 -0.99 11.35 11.18
C GLY A 99 -2.34 11.34 10.46
N GLN A 100 -3.45 11.12 11.17
CA GLN A 100 -4.80 11.23 10.59
C GLN A 100 -5.10 12.66 10.10
N GLY A 101 -4.66 13.69 10.83
CA GLY A 101 -4.75 15.08 10.36
C GLY A 101 -3.95 15.33 9.06
N LEU A 102 -2.76 14.73 8.93
CA LEU A 102 -1.96 14.80 7.71
C LEU A 102 -2.60 14.04 6.54
N PHE A 103 -3.32 12.94 6.78
CA PHE A 103 -4.09 12.27 5.73
C PHE A 103 -5.23 13.14 5.19
N ILE A 104 -5.97 13.81 6.07
CA ILE A 104 -7.04 14.72 5.67
C ILE A 104 -6.46 15.85 4.79
N SER A 105 -5.31 16.42 5.15
CA SER A 105 -4.67 17.46 4.34
C SER A 105 -4.16 16.92 3.00
N ALA A 106 -3.58 15.72 2.96
CA ALA A 106 -3.12 15.08 1.72
C ALA A 106 -4.27 14.80 0.74
N LEU A 107 -5.45 14.42 1.24
CA LEU A 107 -6.63 14.15 0.41
C LEU A 107 -7.28 15.42 -0.17
N MET A 108 -6.90 16.61 0.29
CA MET A 108 -7.34 17.89 -0.30
C MET A 108 -6.60 18.25 -1.60
N VAL A 109 -5.80 17.33 -2.15
CA VAL A 109 -5.06 17.54 -3.40
C VAL A 109 -5.94 17.98 -4.58
N ALA A 110 -7.12 17.36 -4.75
CA ALA A 110 -8.04 17.67 -5.84
C ALA A 110 -8.61 19.10 -5.74
N PRO A 111 -9.28 19.51 -4.63
CA PRO A 111 -9.80 20.87 -4.52
C PRO A 111 -8.69 21.93 -4.54
N VAL A 112 -7.52 21.66 -3.96
CA VAL A 112 -6.39 22.60 -4.01
C VAL A 112 -5.88 22.77 -5.45
N THR A 113 -5.76 21.67 -6.19
CA THR A 113 -5.30 21.73 -7.59
C THR A 113 -6.30 22.47 -8.47
N ASP A 114 -7.60 22.22 -8.30
CA ASP A 114 -8.67 22.90 -9.03
C ASP A 114 -8.66 24.42 -8.77
N TRP A 115 -8.53 24.80 -7.49
CA TRP A 115 -8.42 26.20 -7.08
C TRP A 115 -7.20 26.91 -7.66
N ILE A 116 -6.05 26.22 -7.79
CA ILE A 116 -4.83 26.78 -8.39
C ILE A 116 -4.97 26.95 -9.90
N VAL A 117 -5.63 26.01 -10.57
CA VAL A 117 -5.76 26.03 -12.03
C VAL A 117 -6.73 27.13 -12.47
N ASN A 118 -7.81 27.39 -11.71
CA ASN A 118 -8.78 28.50 -11.90
C ASN A 118 -9.07 28.86 -13.39
N GLY A 119 -9.20 27.84 -14.25
CA GLY A 119 -9.46 28.00 -15.69
C GLY A 119 -8.28 28.41 -16.59
N ASN A 120 -7.09 28.72 -16.05
CA ASN A 120 -5.90 29.12 -16.82
C ASN A 120 -4.86 27.99 -16.88
N GLN A 121 -4.74 27.32 -18.03
CA GLN A 121 -3.68 26.34 -18.27
C GLN A 121 -2.46 27.00 -18.92
N THR A 122 -1.60 27.61 -18.10
CA THR A 122 -0.25 27.99 -18.53
C THR A 122 0.76 26.93 -18.10
N THR A 123 1.90 26.84 -18.81
CA THR A 123 3.00 25.94 -18.45
C THR A 123 3.48 26.14 -17.01
N MET A 124 3.46 27.38 -16.51
CA MET A 124 3.81 27.70 -15.12
C MET A 124 2.81 27.08 -14.13
N ILE A 125 1.50 27.25 -14.37
CA ILE A 125 0.43 26.73 -13.50
C ILE A 125 0.43 25.18 -13.50
N SER A 126 0.74 24.56 -14.63
CA SER A 126 0.93 23.11 -14.73
C SER A 126 2.11 22.61 -13.87
N ASN A 127 3.22 23.34 -13.82
CA ASN A 127 4.36 22.96 -12.97
C ASN A 127 4.05 23.14 -11.48
N ILE A 128 3.33 24.22 -11.11
CA ILE A 128 2.93 24.48 -9.72
C ILE A 128 1.97 23.39 -9.22
N SER A 129 0.92 23.07 -10.00
CA SER A 129 -0.02 22.00 -9.65
C SER A 129 0.67 20.64 -9.50
N PHE A 130 1.67 20.33 -10.34
CA PHE A 130 2.47 19.12 -10.20
C PHE A 130 3.28 19.10 -8.88
N VAL A 131 3.91 20.21 -8.49
CA VAL A 131 4.65 20.31 -7.21
C VAL A 131 3.70 20.13 -6.02
N VAL A 132 2.50 20.71 -6.08
CA VAL A 132 1.47 20.53 -5.06
C VAL A 132 1.05 19.07 -4.94
N LEU A 133 0.79 18.41 -6.07
CA LEU A 133 0.47 16.98 -6.12
C LEU A 133 1.55 16.12 -5.45
N VAL A 134 2.82 16.34 -5.82
CA VAL A 134 3.95 15.60 -5.23
C VAL A 134 4.08 15.89 -3.73
N SER A 135 3.90 17.15 -3.31
CA SER A 135 3.91 17.54 -1.91
C SER A 135 2.82 16.81 -1.10
N MET A 136 1.60 16.69 -1.64
CA MET A 136 0.51 15.97 -0.99
C MET A 136 0.78 14.47 -0.89
N VAL A 137 1.40 13.87 -1.91
CA VAL A 137 1.85 12.46 -1.85
C VAL A 137 2.92 12.26 -0.78
N MET A 138 3.87 13.18 -0.65
CA MET A 138 4.87 13.13 0.43
C MET A 138 4.23 13.28 1.81
N ILE A 139 3.27 14.20 1.98
CA ILE A 139 2.50 14.34 3.23
C ILE A 139 1.76 13.05 3.56
N SER A 140 1.17 12.39 2.56
CA SER A 140 0.54 11.07 2.75
C SER A 140 1.54 10.01 3.21
N GLY A 141 2.79 10.06 2.74
CA GLY A 141 3.86 9.16 3.19
C GLY A 141 4.29 9.45 4.63
N LEU A 142 4.41 10.74 5.01
CA LEU A 142 4.68 11.14 6.40
C LEU A 142 3.57 10.66 7.34
N ALA A 143 2.31 10.83 6.91
CA ALA A 143 1.13 10.38 7.64
C ALA A 143 1.14 8.85 7.81
N ASP A 144 1.44 8.11 6.75
CA ASP A 144 1.52 6.65 6.76
C ASP A 144 2.59 6.14 7.72
N GLY A 145 3.83 6.64 7.62
CA GLY A 145 4.89 6.25 8.54
C GLY A 145 4.54 6.56 10.01
N LEU A 146 3.81 7.65 10.26
CA LEU A 146 3.40 8.03 11.61
C LEU A 146 2.26 7.15 12.15
N VAL A 147 1.18 6.96 11.38
CA VAL A 147 0.02 6.15 11.79
C VAL A 147 0.35 4.66 11.78
N GLY A 148 0.91 4.16 10.68
CA GLY A 148 1.31 2.76 10.51
C GLY A 148 2.33 2.34 11.56
N GLY A 149 3.42 3.10 11.71
CA GLY A 149 4.43 2.82 12.74
C GLY A 149 3.86 2.84 14.16
N SER A 150 3.00 3.81 14.50
CA SER A 150 2.41 3.91 15.84
C SER A 150 1.38 2.81 16.11
N LEU A 151 0.56 2.46 15.11
CA LEU A 151 -0.47 1.43 15.24
C LEU A 151 0.18 0.04 15.33
N VAL A 152 1.10 -0.30 14.43
CA VAL A 152 1.81 -1.58 14.45
C VAL A 152 2.67 -1.68 15.71
N GLY A 153 3.36 -0.61 16.11
CA GLY A 153 4.08 -0.54 17.38
C GLY A 153 3.18 -0.87 18.58
N ALA A 154 2.13 -0.08 18.80
CA ALA A 154 1.23 -0.28 19.94
C ALA A 154 0.52 -1.65 19.92
N THR A 155 0.19 -2.15 18.73
CA THR A 155 -0.45 -3.47 18.58
C THR A 155 0.52 -4.62 18.89
N GLY A 156 1.83 -4.38 18.86
CA GLY A 156 2.85 -5.35 19.25
C GLY A 156 2.75 -5.81 20.71
N GLU A 157 2.24 -4.95 21.60
CA GLU A 157 2.00 -5.28 23.02
C GLU A 157 0.73 -6.11 23.23
N LEU A 158 -0.16 -6.17 22.23
CA LEU A 158 -1.47 -6.80 22.33
C LEU A 158 -1.44 -8.26 21.85
N PRO A 159 -2.47 -9.05 22.22
CA PRO A 159 -2.67 -10.38 21.62
C PRO A 159 -2.66 -10.32 20.09
N GLY A 160 -1.98 -11.30 19.48
CA GLY A 160 -1.69 -11.34 18.03
C GLY A 160 -2.92 -11.27 17.11
N ARG A 161 -4.13 -11.56 17.62
CA ARG A 161 -5.38 -11.34 16.89
C ARG A 161 -5.59 -9.88 16.48
N TYR A 162 -5.12 -8.93 17.28
CA TYR A 162 -5.26 -7.50 16.95
C TYR A 162 -4.28 -7.07 15.88
N MET A 163 -3.05 -7.61 15.90
CA MET A 163 -2.09 -7.40 14.81
C MET A 163 -2.62 -7.99 13.50
N GLN A 164 -3.19 -9.19 13.56
CA GLN A 164 -3.88 -9.78 12.42
C GLN A 164 -5.01 -8.87 11.90
N ALA A 165 -5.82 -8.30 12.79
CA ALA A 165 -6.90 -7.38 12.42
C ALA A 165 -6.37 -6.15 11.66
N VAL A 166 -5.31 -5.50 12.16
CA VAL A 166 -4.65 -4.36 11.51
C VAL A 166 -4.26 -4.73 10.08
N PHE A 167 -3.51 -5.81 9.89
CA PHE A 167 -3.02 -6.20 8.57
C PHE A 167 -4.15 -6.69 7.64
N ALA A 168 -5.18 -7.37 8.15
CA ALA A 168 -6.37 -7.70 7.34
C ALA A 168 -7.11 -6.43 6.87
N GLY A 169 -7.21 -5.43 7.73
CA GLY A 169 -7.69 -4.09 7.38
C GLY A 169 -6.86 -3.45 6.26
N ASN A 170 -5.53 -3.50 6.37
CA ASN A 170 -4.60 -3.00 5.36
C ASN A 170 -4.88 -3.57 3.96
N ALA A 171 -5.10 -4.88 3.85
CA ALA A 171 -5.42 -5.50 2.57
C ALA A 171 -6.82 -5.14 2.05
N THR A 172 -7.77 -4.94 2.98
CA THR A 172 -9.12 -4.50 2.63
C THR A 172 -9.09 -3.14 1.92
N ALA A 173 -8.23 -2.21 2.36
CA ALA A 173 -8.05 -0.91 1.71
C ALA A 173 -7.77 -1.03 0.21
N GLY A 174 -6.86 -1.92 -0.20
CA GLY A 174 -6.53 -2.17 -1.60
C GLY A 174 -7.68 -2.79 -2.39
N THR A 175 -8.41 -3.75 -1.82
CA THR A 175 -9.60 -4.33 -2.49
C THR A 175 -10.73 -3.31 -2.65
N CYS A 176 -10.95 -2.47 -1.64
CA CYS A 176 -12.01 -1.46 -1.64
C CYS A 176 -11.74 -0.38 -2.66
N THR A 177 -10.51 0.10 -2.83
CA THR A 177 -10.22 1.17 -3.81
C THR A 177 -10.46 0.74 -5.25
N HIS A 178 -10.24 -0.54 -5.57
CA HIS A 178 -10.54 -1.07 -6.91
C HIS A 178 -12.04 -1.34 -7.15
N HIS A 179 -12.84 -1.55 -6.09
CA HIS A 179 -14.29 -1.80 -6.19
C HIS A 179 -15.14 -0.53 -5.96
N SER A 180 -14.56 0.51 -5.35
CA SER A 180 -15.28 1.69 -4.86
C SER A 180 -15.77 2.64 -5.96
N PRO A 181 -16.71 3.54 -5.62
CA PRO A 181 -17.05 4.71 -6.41
C PRO A 181 -15.85 5.61 -6.78
N MET A 182 -14.65 5.38 -6.26
CA MET A 182 -13.37 5.95 -6.73
C MET A 182 -13.03 5.57 -8.17
N HIS A 183 -13.34 4.35 -8.64
CA HIS A 183 -13.23 4.00 -10.06
C HIS A 183 -14.26 4.76 -10.90
N HIS A 184 -15.47 4.95 -10.36
CA HIS A 184 -16.48 5.82 -10.96
C HIS A 184 -16.12 7.31 -10.85
N LEU A 185 -15.36 7.72 -9.83
CA LEU A 185 -14.85 9.07 -9.64
C LEU A 185 -13.70 9.33 -10.62
N HIS A 186 -12.84 8.33 -10.87
CA HIS A 186 -11.90 8.33 -11.98
C HIS A 186 -12.62 8.46 -13.33
N GLN A 187 -13.69 7.68 -13.57
CA GLN A 187 -14.50 7.82 -14.78
C GLN A 187 -15.22 9.18 -14.87
N ARG A 188 -15.75 9.69 -13.75
CA ARG A 188 -16.49 10.96 -13.67
C ARG A 188 -15.58 12.18 -13.71
N PHE A 189 -14.40 12.18 -13.09
CA PHE A 189 -13.39 13.24 -13.22
C PHE A 189 -12.81 13.24 -14.63
N THR A 190 -12.51 12.06 -15.19
CA THR A 190 -12.07 11.96 -16.59
C THR A 190 -13.15 12.49 -17.55
N GLN A 191 -14.42 12.17 -17.33
CA GLN A 191 -15.52 12.74 -18.11
C GLN A 191 -15.72 14.25 -17.85
N ALA A 192 -15.74 14.70 -16.61
CA ALA A 192 -16.04 16.08 -16.23
C ALA A 192 -14.92 17.07 -16.62
N THR A 193 -13.65 16.63 -16.68
CA THR A 193 -12.51 17.48 -17.06
C THR A 193 -12.22 17.43 -18.57
N VAL A 194 -12.61 16.37 -19.28
CA VAL A 194 -12.43 16.28 -20.75
C VAL A 194 -13.54 17.01 -21.51
N THR A 195 -14.77 17.06 -20.97
CA THR A 195 -15.92 17.69 -21.65
C THR A 195 -15.79 19.22 -21.85
N PRO A 196 -15.21 20.02 -20.94
CA PRO A 196 -15.03 21.47 -21.14
C PRO A 196 -13.76 21.84 -21.93
N MET A 197 -12.84 20.90 -22.20
CA MET A 197 -11.62 21.15 -23.00
C MET A 197 -11.80 20.91 -24.50
N LEU A 198 -13.01 20.55 -24.94
CA LEU A 198 -13.36 20.54 -26.35
C LEU A 198 -13.51 22.01 -26.81
N PRO A 199 -12.74 22.48 -27.80
CA PRO A 199 -13.10 23.73 -28.46
C PRO A 199 -14.52 23.57 -29.02
N GLU A 200 -15.39 24.57 -28.83
CA GLU A 200 -16.63 24.63 -29.60
C GLU A 200 -16.28 24.40 -31.07
N PRO A 201 -17.02 23.55 -31.80
CA PRO A 201 -16.71 23.25 -33.17
C PRO A 201 -16.78 24.54 -33.96
N LYS A 202 -15.62 25.11 -34.31
CA LYS A 202 -15.54 26.12 -35.35
C LYS A 202 -16.07 25.45 -36.60
N THR A 203 -17.15 26.01 -37.14
CA THR A 203 -17.74 25.65 -38.42
C THR A 203 -16.68 25.79 -39.52
N GLN A 204 -15.91 24.72 -39.74
CA GLN A 204 -15.03 24.61 -40.89
C GLN A 204 -15.35 23.30 -41.59
N GLN A 205 -16.06 23.48 -42.69
CA GLN A 205 -16.56 22.49 -43.61
C GLN A 205 -15.36 21.86 -44.34
N SER A 206 -14.96 20.65 -43.93
CA SER A 206 -14.04 19.81 -44.70
C SER A 206 -14.69 18.44 -44.94
N ASP A 207 -14.87 18.09 -46.21
CA ASP A 207 -15.64 16.94 -46.74
C ASP A 207 -15.03 15.54 -46.49
N HIS A 208 -14.22 15.39 -45.44
CA HIS A 208 -13.79 14.06 -44.98
C HIS A 208 -14.10 13.92 -43.50
N PRO A 209 -14.90 12.90 -43.10
CA PRO A 209 -15.10 12.64 -41.69
C PRO A 209 -13.74 12.28 -41.07
N PRO A 210 -13.32 12.96 -39.99
CA PRO A 210 -12.12 12.55 -39.27
C PRO A 210 -12.32 11.11 -38.80
N PRO A 211 -11.27 10.27 -38.78
CA PRO A 211 -11.40 8.90 -38.30
C PRO A 211 -11.95 8.97 -36.88
N ARG A 212 -13.14 8.40 -36.67
CA ARG A 212 -13.70 8.20 -35.33
C ARG A 212 -12.78 7.26 -34.58
N VAL A 213 -11.79 7.81 -33.90
CA VAL A 213 -11.10 7.10 -32.84
C VAL A 213 -12.19 6.84 -31.80
N ASN A 214 -12.71 5.61 -31.77
CA ASN A 214 -13.62 5.20 -30.72
C ASN A 214 -12.80 5.17 -29.42
N HIS A 215 -12.70 6.31 -28.75
CA HIS A 215 -11.94 6.49 -27.50
C HIS A 215 -12.42 5.52 -26.41
N VAL A 216 -13.67 5.07 -26.48
CA VAL A 216 -14.23 4.01 -25.62
C VAL A 216 -13.54 2.65 -25.87
N LYS A 217 -13.16 2.35 -27.12
CA LYS A 217 -12.45 1.12 -27.51
C LYS A 217 -10.96 1.19 -27.17
N LEU A 218 -10.35 2.37 -27.24
CA LEU A 218 -8.96 2.60 -26.81
C LEU A 218 -8.83 2.51 -25.27
N LEU A 219 -9.84 3.00 -24.53
CA LEU A 219 -9.95 2.84 -23.09
C LEU A 219 -10.28 1.39 -22.70
N ALA A 220 -11.05 0.63 -23.48
CA ALA A 220 -11.34 -0.77 -23.17
C ALA A 220 -10.14 -1.70 -23.45
N SER A 221 -9.41 -1.49 -24.55
CA SER A 221 -8.33 -2.39 -24.98
C SER A 221 -6.99 -2.18 -24.26
N SER A 222 -6.78 -1.02 -23.62
CA SER A 222 -5.55 -0.72 -22.85
C SER A 222 -5.67 -1.11 -21.36
N LYS A 223 -6.90 -1.34 -20.86
CA LYS A 223 -7.21 -1.31 -19.41
C LYS A 223 -7.30 -2.64 -18.67
N GLU A 224 -7.20 -3.80 -19.33
CA GLU A 224 -7.55 -5.06 -18.65
C GLU A 224 -6.36 -5.82 -18.05
N GLY A 225 -5.15 -5.75 -18.62
CA GLY A 225 -4.01 -6.54 -18.15
C GLY A 225 -3.45 -6.14 -16.77
N PRO A 226 -2.87 -4.93 -16.62
CA PRO A 226 -2.21 -4.51 -15.37
C PRO A 226 -3.20 -4.42 -14.19
N VAL A 227 -4.39 -3.88 -14.46
CA VAL A 227 -5.44 -3.68 -13.44
C VAL A 227 -6.06 -5.02 -12.99
N ALA A 228 -6.13 -6.04 -13.85
CA ALA A 228 -6.55 -7.38 -13.44
C ALA A 228 -5.49 -8.06 -12.56
N GLY A 229 -4.20 -7.87 -12.86
CA GLY A 229 -3.09 -8.37 -12.04
C GLY A 229 -3.11 -7.80 -10.62
N ASP A 230 -3.17 -6.47 -10.49
CA ASP A 230 -3.19 -5.79 -9.18
C ASP A 230 -4.41 -6.19 -8.34
N ARG A 231 -5.58 -6.29 -8.96
CA ARG A 231 -6.80 -6.77 -8.28
C ARG A 231 -6.65 -8.20 -7.79
N THR A 232 -6.14 -9.09 -8.64
CA THR A 232 -5.94 -10.51 -8.29
C THR A 232 -4.96 -10.65 -7.11
N PHE A 233 -3.86 -9.89 -7.15
CA PHE A 233 -2.88 -9.87 -6.07
C PHE A 233 -3.49 -9.38 -4.77
N ASN A 234 -4.21 -8.25 -4.78
CA ASN A 234 -4.83 -7.67 -3.58
C ASN A 234 -5.89 -8.58 -2.95
N VAL A 235 -6.68 -9.29 -3.77
CA VAL A 235 -7.61 -10.32 -3.26
C VAL A 235 -6.86 -11.47 -2.59
N GLY A 236 -5.80 -11.97 -3.23
CA GLY A 236 -4.96 -13.01 -2.66
C GLY A 236 -4.31 -12.55 -1.35
N ASP A 237 -3.76 -11.34 -1.32
CA ASP A 237 -3.15 -10.74 -0.12
C ASP A 237 -4.15 -10.66 1.03
N PHE A 238 -5.37 -10.18 0.77
CA PHE A 238 -6.45 -10.18 1.76
C PHE A 238 -6.76 -11.59 2.30
N MET A 239 -6.94 -12.57 1.41
CA MET A 239 -7.16 -13.97 1.81
C MET A 239 -6.03 -14.50 2.69
N GLY A 240 -4.77 -14.24 2.31
CA GLY A 240 -3.59 -14.63 3.08
C GLY A 240 -3.60 -14.04 4.50
N LYS A 241 -3.92 -12.76 4.64
CA LYS A 241 -3.99 -12.09 5.96
C LYS A 241 -5.16 -12.60 6.80
N CYS A 242 -6.31 -12.92 6.19
CA CYS A 242 -7.43 -13.57 6.87
C CYS A 242 -7.08 -15.00 7.35
N LEU A 243 -6.30 -15.77 6.58
CA LEU A 243 -5.87 -17.13 6.99
C LEU A 243 -5.06 -17.12 8.30
N THR A 244 -4.35 -16.03 8.60
CA THR A 244 -3.63 -15.91 9.88
C THR A 244 -4.55 -15.77 11.10
N ALA A 245 -5.84 -15.48 10.92
CA ALA A 245 -6.83 -15.57 12.01
C ALA A 245 -7.11 -17.02 12.42
N ILE A 246 -6.93 -17.97 11.49
CA ILE A 246 -7.19 -19.40 11.70
C ILE A 246 -5.94 -20.10 12.22
N TYR A 247 -4.78 -19.84 11.61
CA TYR A 247 -3.54 -20.54 11.94
C TYR A 247 -2.32 -19.64 11.86
N VAL A 248 -1.59 -19.55 12.99
CA VAL A 248 -0.27 -18.92 13.10
C VAL A 248 0.74 -19.98 13.56
N PRO A 249 1.84 -20.23 12.83
CA PRO A 249 2.88 -21.16 13.24
C PRO A 249 3.54 -20.73 14.56
N LYS A 250 3.95 -21.70 15.38
CA LYS A 250 4.60 -21.42 16.69
C LYS A 250 6.02 -20.84 16.60
N GLY A 251 6.65 -20.82 15.42
CA GLY A 251 8.03 -20.37 15.25
C GLY A 251 8.26 -19.63 13.93
N SER A 252 9.18 -18.66 13.95
CA SER A 252 9.45 -17.77 12.81
C SER A 252 10.40 -18.35 11.76
N LYS A 253 11.29 -19.30 12.13
CA LYS A 253 12.32 -19.84 11.22
C LYS A 253 11.74 -20.44 9.95
N GLY A 254 10.69 -21.26 10.06
CA GLY A 254 10.01 -21.85 8.90
C GLY A 254 9.37 -20.77 8.02
N THR A 255 8.71 -19.79 8.64
CA THR A 255 8.09 -18.66 7.93
C THR A 255 9.12 -17.83 7.16
N VAL A 256 10.29 -17.55 7.75
CA VAL A 256 11.38 -16.82 7.07
C VAL A 256 11.90 -17.61 5.86
N TRP A 257 12.09 -18.93 5.98
CA TRP A 257 12.46 -19.78 4.85
C TRP A 257 11.39 -19.78 3.75
N CYS A 258 10.11 -19.83 4.11
CA CYS A 258 9.01 -19.69 3.16
C CYS A 258 9.04 -18.32 2.46
N CYS A 259 9.36 -17.23 3.16
CA CYS A 259 9.54 -15.90 2.55
C CYS A 259 10.66 -15.91 1.51
N MET A 260 11.83 -16.48 1.84
CA MET A 260 12.95 -16.61 0.90
C MET A 260 12.58 -17.47 -0.31
N GLY A 261 11.81 -18.54 -0.08
CA GLY A 261 11.32 -19.43 -1.13
C GLY A 261 10.44 -18.74 -2.17
N ARG A 262 9.83 -17.58 -1.87
CA ARG A 262 9.00 -16.82 -2.84
C ARG A 262 9.76 -16.37 -4.08
N VAL A 263 11.09 -16.34 -4.06
CA VAL A 263 11.91 -16.11 -5.26
C VAL A 263 11.57 -17.11 -6.37
N VAL A 264 11.05 -18.30 -6.03
CA VAL A 264 10.60 -19.31 -7.00
C VAL A 264 9.48 -18.81 -7.93
N PHE A 265 8.66 -17.83 -7.51
CA PHE A 265 7.62 -17.27 -8.39
C PHE A 265 8.20 -16.59 -9.63
N TYR A 266 9.41 -16.03 -9.52
CA TYR A 266 10.04 -15.29 -10.61
C TYR A 266 10.32 -16.15 -11.85
N PRO A 267 11.00 -17.32 -11.78
CA PRO A 267 11.16 -18.19 -12.95
C PRO A 267 9.82 -18.70 -13.51
N PHE A 268 8.79 -18.89 -12.67
CA PHE A 268 7.44 -19.24 -13.16
C PHE A 268 6.81 -18.10 -13.98
N PHE A 269 6.92 -16.86 -13.53
CA PHE A 269 6.46 -15.70 -14.30
C PHE A 269 7.26 -15.50 -15.59
N VAL A 270 8.59 -15.70 -15.56
CA VAL A 270 9.43 -15.68 -16.77
C VAL A 270 8.99 -16.76 -17.75
N GLY A 271 8.67 -17.95 -17.26
CA GLY A 271 8.10 -19.03 -18.05
C GLY A 271 6.76 -18.65 -18.70
N CYS A 272 5.88 -17.93 -18.01
CA CYS A 272 4.60 -17.51 -18.61
C CYS A 272 4.79 -16.55 -19.80
N ILE A 273 5.93 -15.84 -19.84
CA ILE A 273 6.27 -14.89 -20.92
C ILE A 273 7.05 -15.57 -22.06
N HIS A 274 8.02 -16.43 -21.73
CA HIS A 274 8.99 -16.96 -22.71
C HIS A 274 8.93 -18.49 -22.89
N GLY A 275 8.05 -19.17 -22.17
CA GLY A 275 8.02 -20.63 -22.08
C GLY A 275 7.18 -21.30 -23.17
N PRO A 276 6.80 -22.56 -22.96
CA PRO A 276 5.96 -23.30 -23.91
C PRO A 276 4.56 -22.69 -24.05
N LYS A 277 3.96 -22.83 -25.24
CA LYS A 277 2.69 -22.19 -25.64
C LYS A 277 1.51 -22.37 -24.67
N TRP A 278 1.49 -23.45 -23.88
CA TRP A 278 0.44 -23.68 -22.88
C TRP A 278 0.49 -22.71 -21.69
N MET A 279 1.67 -22.15 -21.38
CA MET A 279 1.86 -21.17 -20.29
C MET A 279 1.56 -19.73 -20.72
N HIS A 280 1.38 -19.48 -22.01
CA HIS A 280 1.07 -18.15 -22.56
C HIS A 280 -0.42 -17.80 -22.46
N SER A 281 -1.21 -18.61 -21.76
CA SER A 281 -2.60 -18.29 -21.44
C SER A 281 -2.68 -17.37 -20.21
N GLU A 282 -3.80 -16.67 -20.05
CA GLU A 282 -4.00 -15.76 -18.90
C GLU A 282 -4.17 -16.52 -17.57
N ALA A 283 -4.69 -17.74 -17.62
CA ALA A 283 -5.00 -18.53 -16.42
C ALA A 283 -3.77 -18.83 -15.54
N PRO A 284 -2.62 -19.32 -16.06
CA PRO A 284 -1.40 -19.48 -15.28
C PRO A 284 -0.94 -18.18 -14.60
N VAL A 285 -1.00 -17.04 -15.30
CA VAL A 285 -0.58 -15.74 -14.75
C VAL A 285 -1.50 -15.32 -13.61
N ILE A 286 -2.82 -15.48 -13.77
CA ILE A 286 -3.81 -15.17 -12.72
C ILE A 286 -3.59 -16.07 -11.50
N VAL A 287 -3.43 -17.38 -11.69
CA VAL A 287 -3.22 -18.34 -10.60
C VAL A 287 -1.91 -18.04 -9.85
N LEU A 288 -0.82 -17.80 -10.57
CA LEU A 288 0.48 -17.43 -9.95
C LEU A 288 0.38 -16.10 -9.20
N THR A 289 -0.32 -15.10 -9.75
CA THR A 289 -0.53 -13.81 -9.09
C THR A 289 -1.36 -13.95 -7.82
N LEU A 290 -2.40 -14.79 -7.84
CA LEU A 290 -3.21 -15.10 -6.67
C LEU A 290 -2.38 -15.82 -5.60
N MET A 291 -1.60 -16.84 -5.98
CA MET A 291 -0.71 -17.56 -5.05
C MET A 291 0.37 -16.65 -4.45
N LEU A 292 0.93 -15.75 -5.27
CA LEU A 292 1.87 -14.74 -4.80
C LEU A 292 1.19 -13.80 -3.79
N GLY A 293 -0.04 -13.37 -4.05
CA GLY A 293 -0.84 -12.57 -3.11
C GLY A 293 -1.10 -13.30 -1.80
N VAL A 294 -1.65 -14.53 -1.86
CA VAL A 294 -1.94 -15.35 -0.67
C VAL A 294 -0.70 -15.58 0.19
N SER A 295 0.42 -15.96 -0.44
CA SER A 295 1.69 -16.14 0.28
C SER A 295 2.23 -14.83 0.83
N ASN A 296 2.05 -13.70 0.13
CA ASN A 296 2.42 -12.37 0.63
C ASN A 296 1.67 -12.03 1.91
N GLY A 297 0.35 -12.10 1.85
CA GLY A 297 -0.51 -11.72 2.96
C GLY A 297 -0.26 -12.59 4.18
N TYR A 298 -0.27 -13.92 3.98
CA TYR A 298 -0.11 -14.87 5.07
C TYR A 298 1.25 -14.72 5.76
N LEU A 299 2.35 -14.76 5.00
CA LEU A 299 3.70 -14.72 5.59
C LEU A 299 4.02 -13.37 6.23
N THR A 300 3.56 -12.26 5.62
CA THR A 300 3.72 -10.91 6.21
C THR A 300 3.00 -10.82 7.55
N SER A 301 1.72 -11.20 7.60
CA SER A 301 0.94 -11.15 8.85
C SER A 301 1.52 -12.08 9.92
N VAL A 302 1.96 -13.29 9.57
CA VAL A 302 2.62 -14.19 10.54
C VAL A 302 3.87 -13.54 11.14
N LEU A 303 4.75 -12.97 10.33
CA LEU A 303 5.97 -12.35 10.84
C LEU A 303 5.67 -11.13 11.71
N MET A 304 4.70 -10.30 11.31
CA MET A 304 4.25 -9.13 12.07
C MET A 304 3.61 -9.51 13.41
N ILE A 305 2.97 -10.69 13.51
CA ILE A 305 2.42 -11.21 14.77
C ILE A 305 3.53 -11.80 15.66
N LEU A 306 4.44 -12.57 15.09
CA LEU A 306 5.42 -13.35 15.85
C LEU A 306 6.58 -12.51 16.41
N ALA A 307 7.02 -11.48 15.68
CA ALA A 307 8.22 -10.73 16.06
C ALA A 307 8.07 -9.95 17.39
N PRO A 308 7.02 -9.10 17.59
CA PRO A 308 6.84 -8.39 18.86
C PRO A 308 6.59 -9.32 20.05
N LYS A 309 6.04 -10.51 19.80
CA LYS A 309 5.80 -11.54 20.82
C LYS A 309 7.04 -12.35 21.21
N SER A 310 8.14 -12.18 20.48
CA SER A 310 9.40 -12.87 20.78
C SER A 310 10.30 -12.11 21.75
N VAL A 311 9.87 -10.92 22.15
CA VAL A 311 10.57 -10.02 23.09
C VAL A 311 9.68 -9.71 24.30
N PRO A 312 10.25 -9.20 25.41
CA PRO A 312 9.46 -8.68 26.52
C PRO A 312 8.50 -7.57 26.08
N ILE A 313 7.38 -7.41 26.80
CA ILE A 313 6.33 -6.44 26.46
C ILE A 313 6.89 -5.01 26.39
N GLU A 314 7.88 -4.69 27.23
CA GLU A 314 8.53 -3.37 27.25
C GLU A 314 9.28 -3.04 25.93
N GLU A 315 9.66 -4.05 25.16
CA GLU A 315 10.35 -3.90 23.87
C GLU A 315 9.42 -4.15 22.66
N ALA A 316 8.20 -4.62 22.90
CA ALA A 316 7.27 -5.02 21.84
C ALA A 316 6.86 -3.85 20.94
N GLU A 317 6.65 -2.65 21.49
CA GLU A 317 6.37 -1.44 20.69
C GLU A 317 7.52 -1.13 19.72
N MET A 318 8.76 -1.18 20.21
CA MET A 318 9.95 -0.92 19.41
C MET A 318 10.10 -1.94 18.27
N VAL A 319 9.89 -3.23 18.57
CA VAL A 319 9.95 -4.29 17.57
C VAL A 319 8.84 -4.13 16.53
N GLY A 320 7.63 -3.75 16.92
CA GLY A 320 6.55 -3.44 15.99
C GLY A 320 6.90 -2.30 15.02
N ILE A 321 7.44 -1.19 15.54
CA ILE A 321 7.92 -0.06 14.71
C ILE A 321 9.06 -0.51 13.78
N ALA A 322 10.01 -1.29 14.29
CA ALA A 322 11.13 -1.79 13.49
C ALA A 322 10.66 -2.72 12.36
N MET A 323 9.70 -3.61 12.63
CA MET A 323 9.13 -4.50 11.63
C MET A 323 8.44 -3.73 10.51
N GLU A 324 7.64 -2.69 10.84
CA GLU A 324 7.02 -1.82 9.82
C GLU A 324 8.09 -1.05 9.03
N THR A 325 9.15 -0.58 9.71
CA THR A 325 10.28 0.08 9.05
C THR A 325 10.93 -0.83 8.00
N PHE A 326 11.23 -2.09 8.36
CA PHE A 326 11.82 -3.06 7.43
C PHE A 326 10.87 -3.45 6.30
N LEU A 327 9.56 -3.51 6.56
CA LEU A 327 8.55 -3.72 5.51
C LEU A 327 8.61 -2.59 4.48
N VAL A 328 8.57 -1.33 4.91
CA VAL A 328 8.61 -0.18 3.98
C VAL A 328 9.96 -0.06 3.26
N ILE A 329 11.08 -0.35 3.92
CA ILE A 329 12.39 -0.43 3.26
C ILE A 329 12.38 -1.53 2.18
N GLY A 330 11.77 -2.68 2.47
CA GLY A 330 11.58 -3.75 1.48
C GLY A 330 10.78 -3.29 0.26
N LEU A 331 9.73 -2.49 0.47
CA LEU A 331 8.96 -1.86 -0.63
C LEU A 331 9.82 -0.87 -1.43
N VAL A 332 10.65 -0.04 -0.78
CA VAL A 332 11.60 0.87 -1.44
C VAL A 332 12.57 0.11 -2.34
N VAL A 333 13.22 -0.92 -1.80
CA VAL A 333 14.19 -1.73 -2.53
C VAL A 333 13.52 -2.45 -3.69
N GLY A 334 12.33 -3.04 -3.46
CA GLY A 334 11.54 -3.69 -4.50
C GLY A 334 11.16 -2.75 -5.64
N SER A 335 10.65 -1.55 -5.33
CA SER A 335 10.32 -0.53 -6.34
C SER A 335 11.55 -0.08 -7.14
N ALA A 336 12.70 0.12 -6.49
CA ALA A 336 13.94 0.48 -7.16
C ALA A 336 14.43 -0.62 -8.11
N LEU A 337 14.43 -1.88 -7.66
CA LEU A 337 14.77 -3.05 -8.50
C LEU A 337 13.82 -3.19 -9.70
N GLY A 338 12.53 -2.91 -9.50
CA GLY A 338 11.53 -2.91 -10.55
C GLY A 338 11.81 -1.89 -11.67
N TRP A 339 12.50 -0.78 -11.38
CA TRP A 339 12.91 0.15 -12.44
C TRP A 339 14.03 -0.41 -13.30
N PHE A 340 15.03 -1.06 -12.70
CA PHE A 340 16.12 -1.72 -13.44
C PHE A 340 15.59 -2.80 -14.37
N TRP A 341 14.63 -3.60 -13.89
CA TRP A 341 13.98 -4.63 -14.71
C TRP A 341 13.26 -4.08 -15.95
N ASN A 342 12.71 -2.86 -15.87
CA ASN A 342 12.06 -2.21 -17.00
C ASN A 342 13.05 -1.54 -17.98
N PHE A 343 14.25 -1.18 -17.53
CA PHE A 343 15.27 -0.58 -18.42
C PHE A 343 15.84 -1.58 -19.42
N GLU A 344 15.81 -2.88 -19.12
CA GLU A 344 16.31 -3.93 -20.02
C GLU A 344 15.37 -4.22 -21.20
N LYS A 345 14.20 -3.55 -21.26
CA LYS A 345 13.20 -3.69 -22.34
C LYS A 345 13.14 -2.51 -23.31
N ASN A 346 13.95 -1.46 -23.13
CA ASN A 346 14.06 -0.31 -24.05
C ASN A 346 15.42 -0.29 -24.73
#